data_AF-A0A1M2VVZ8-F1
#
_entry.id   AF-A0A1M2VVZ8-F1
#
_cell.length_a   1.000
_cell.length_b   1.000
_cell.length_c   1.000
_cell.angle_alpha   90.00
_cell.angle_beta   90.00
_cell.angle_gamma   90.00
#
_symmetry.space_group_name_H-M   'P 1'
#
loop_
_entity.id
_entity.type
_entity.pdbx_description
1 polymer ?
#
loop_
_entity_poly.entity_id
_entity_poly.type
_entity_poly.pdbx_seq_one_letter_code
_entity_poly.pdbx_strand_id
1 'polypeptide(L)'
;MNEYIEEHIKRHGRRLDYFEKKRKREAREAHRSSAVAQKAFGLKAKILHAKRHAEKVQMKKTLKAHDERNVKQKDSSSAPEGALPTYLLDREGQKDAKALSTAIKEKRKDKAAKYAVPLPKVRGIAEDEMFKVMRTGKSKKKAWKRMVTKATFVGEGFTRKPVKMERFIRPMALRYKKANVTHPDLKATFQLQILGVKKNPQSPMYTQLGVLTKGTVIEVNVSELGMVTAGGKVVFGKYAQITNNPENDGCINAVLPPSPSPAPGGSSQRHAATPLDKQRVQLEKLLKDPAKPAYIPPPPKDKSIRPAREMMKNVQGSSAGAGSGEFHVYKASRRREYERLKVMDEEAQKEAEEAEFERRKREREEQAEAKTSKNRAKRQKKKERAKGKGTEKDGQEDGPAAGPEASREHGDVPLKKRRLVNGKELVFRRPGEGSEDEDEDVGPMPQDAYDAIPDAPPVAIVDAAKITIIEED
;
A
#
# COMPACT_ATOMS: atom_id res chain seq x y z
N MET A 1 64.91 -0.16 -20.48
CA MET A 1 65.04 0.67 -21.70
C MET A 1 65.46 2.04 -21.21
N ASN A 2 66.74 2.39 -21.35
CA ASN A 2 67.29 3.57 -20.69
C ASN A 2 66.62 4.83 -21.22
N GLU A 3 66.09 5.68 -20.34
CA GLU A 3 65.43 6.95 -20.67
C GLU A 3 66.49 8.01 -21.01
N TYR A 4 67.23 7.78 -22.10
CA TYR A 4 68.38 8.58 -22.52
C TYR A 4 68.05 10.07 -22.72
N ILE A 5 66.80 10.40 -23.08
CA ILE A 5 66.32 11.79 -23.21
C ILE A 5 66.19 12.46 -21.83
N GLU A 6 65.65 11.74 -20.84
CA GLU A 6 65.53 12.27 -19.48
C GLU A 6 66.88 12.40 -18.81
N GLU A 7 67.75 11.40 -19.00
CA GLU A 7 69.14 11.45 -18.54
C GLU A 7 69.90 12.62 -19.17
N HIS A 8 69.74 12.84 -20.47
CA HIS A 8 70.33 14.00 -21.15
C HIS A 8 69.80 15.32 -20.59
N ILE A 9 68.50 15.42 -20.29
CA ILE A 9 67.91 16.61 -19.66
C ILE A 9 68.44 16.80 -18.23
N LYS A 10 68.66 15.72 -17.47
CA LYS A 10 69.24 15.79 -16.12
C LYS A 10 70.71 16.21 -16.14
N ARG A 11 71.48 15.73 -17.12
CA ARG A 11 72.93 16.02 -17.26
C ARG A 11 73.23 17.37 -17.90
N HIS A 12 72.50 17.75 -18.94
CA HIS A 12 72.78 18.93 -19.76
C HIS A 12 71.68 19.99 -19.71
N GLY A 13 70.60 19.75 -18.97
CA GLY A 13 69.48 20.66 -18.89
C GLY A 13 68.58 20.63 -20.13
N ARG A 14 67.61 21.54 -20.16
CA ARG A 14 66.83 21.84 -21.35
C ARG A 14 67.48 23.03 -22.08
N ARG A 15 67.10 23.22 -23.34
CA ARG A 15 67.50 24.41 -24.11
C ARG A 15 67.15 25.68 -23.32
N LEU A 16 68.05 26.66 -23.31
CA LEU A 16 67.95 27.86 -22.46
C LEU A 16 66.62 28.62 -22.63
N ASP A 17 66.07 28.66 -23.84
CA ASP A 17 64.81 29.34 -24.19
C ASP A 17 63.55 28.47 -24.03
N TYR A 18 63.68 27.23 -23.53
CA TYR A 18 62.58 26.26 -23.46
C TYR A 18 61.42 26.77 -22.60
N PHE A 19 61.72 27.25 -21.39
CA PHE A 19 60.71 27.72 -20.44
C PHE A 19 60.03 29.01 -20.94
N GLU A 20 60.80 29.93 -21.54
CA GLU A 20 60.23 31.13 -22.14
C GLU A 20 59.29 30.80 -23.31
N LYS A 21 59.68 29.88 -24.19
CA LYS A 21 58.85 29.43 -25.31
C LYS A 21 57.59 28.71 -24.84
N LYS A 22 57.69 27.86 -23.82
CA LYS A 22 56.56 27.16 -23.22
C LYS A 22 55.56 28.14 -22.60
N ARG A 23 56.03 29.07 -21.76
CA ARG A 23 55.21 30.14 -21.16
C ARG A 23 54.51 30.98 -22.23
N LYS A 24 55.25 31.45 -23.24
CA LYS A 24 54.68 32.24 -24.35
C LYS A 24 53.69 31.44 -25.20
N ARG A 25 53.80 30.11 -25.26
CA ARG A 25 52.86 29.25 -25.99
C ARG A 25 51.55 29.09 -25.23
N GLU A 26 51.61 28.81 -23.93
CA GLU A 26 50.45 28.67 -23.04
C GLU A 26 49.66 29.98 -22.97
N ALA A 27 50.34 31.12 -22.82
CA ALA A 27 49.70 32.44 -22.81
C ALA A 27 48.96 32.74 -24.14
N ARG A 28 49.53 32.36 -25.29
CA ARG A 28 48.91 32.55 -26.62
C ARG A 28 47.80 31.56 -26.93
N GLU A 29 47.68 30.47 -26.18
CA GLU A 29 46.76 29.39 -26.47
C GLU A 29 45.29 29.83 -26.37
N ALA A 30 44.96 30.69 -25.40
CA ALA A 30 43.61 31.24 -25.25
C ALA A 30 43.18 32.00 -26.52
N HIS A 31 44.00 32.94 -26.99
CA HIS A 31 43.75 33.71 -28.22
C HIS A 31 43.73 32.81 -29.46
N ARG A 32 44.70 31.89 -29.57
CA ARG A 32 44.76 30.94 -30.69
C ARG A 32 43.49 30.10 -30.74
N SER A 33 43.00 29.65 -29.59
CA SER A 33 41.81 28.81 -29.54
C SER A 33 40.54 29.53 -29.95
N SER A 34 40.37 30.79 -29.54
CA SER A 34 39.27 31.64 -29.98
C SER A 34 39.33 31.90 -31.49
N ALA A 35 40.52 32.28 -31.98
CA ALA A 35 40.74 32.51 -33.41
C ALA A 35 40.48 31.26 -34.25
N VAL A 36 40.92 30.08 -33.80
CA VAL A 36 40.66 28.81 -34.50
C VAL A 36 39.18 28.46 -34.45
N ALA A 37 38.48 28.71 -33.34
CA ALA A 37 37.04 28.48 -33.26
C ALA A 37 36.25 29.37 -34.22
N GLN A 38 36.64 30.63 -34.40
CA GLN A 38 35.98 31.56 -35.33
C GLN A 38 36.30 31.28 -36.80
N LYS A 39 37.54 30.85 -37.09
CA LYS A 39 38.03 30.63 -38.48
C LYS A 39 37.79 29.22 -39.00
N ALA A 40 37.59 28.23 -38.13
CA ALA A 40 37.30 26.88 -38.56
C ALA A 40 35.92 26.83 -39.24
N PHE A 41 35.83 26.16 -40.39
CA PHE A 41 34.58 25.93 -41.10
C PHE A 41 34.32 24.44 -41.33
N GLY A 42 33.07 24.09 -41.64
CA GLY A 42 32.67 22.73 -42.01
C GLY A 42 32.88 21.70 -40.90
N LEU A 43 33.34 20.50 -41.28
CA LEU A 43 33.54 19.37 -40.35
C LEU A 43 34.57 19.68 -39.25
N LYS A 44 35.61 20.44 -39.59
CA LYS A 44 36.67 20.84 -38.65
C LYS A 44 36.12 21.69 -37.51
N ALA A 45 35.20 22.62 -37.82
CA ALA A 45 34.50 23.41 -36.80
C ALA A 45 33.63 22.51 -35.91
N LYS A 46 32.85 21.60 -36.50
CA LYS A 46 31.97 20.67 -35.76
C LYS A 46 32.76 19.81 -34.77
N ILE A 47 33.88 19.22 -35.21
CA ILE A 47 34.76 18.41 -34.33
C ILE A 47 35.35 19.27 -33.22
N LEU A 48 35.81 20.49 -33.54
CA LEU A 48 36.36 21.41 -32.54
C LEU A 48 35.33 21.76 -31.46
N HIS A 49 34.11 22.11 -31.86
CA HIS A 49 33.04 22.44 -30.91
C HIS A 49 32.62 21.23 -30.07
N ALA A 50 32.54 20.04 -30.67
CA ALA A 50 32.26 18.80 -29.93
C ALA A 50 33.35 18.51 -28.88
N LYS A 51 34.63 18.64 -29.25
CA LYS A 51 35.76 18.49 -28.33
C LYS A 51 35.71 19.52 -27.20
N ARG A 52 35.48 20.80 -27.53
CA ARG A 52 35.36 21.89 -26.55
C ARG A 52 34.18 21.69 -25.59
N HIS A 53 33.06 21.18 -26.08
CA HIS A 53 31.92 20.84 -25.25
C HIS A 53 32.27 19.72 -24.26
N ALA A 54 32.92 18.65 -24.72
CA ALA A 54 33.37 17.55 -23.87
C ALA A 54 34.36 18.03 -22.78
N GLU A 55 35.35 18.86 -23.14
CA GLU A 55 36.31 19.47 -22.20
C GLU A 55 35.59 20.29 -21.11
N LYS A 56 34.61 21.13 -21.50
CA LYS A 56 33.82 21.93 -20.55
C LYS A 56 33.00 21.05 -19.61
N VAL A 57 32.38 19.99 -20.12
CA VAL A 57 31.61 19.05 -19.29
C VAL A 57 32.52 18.31 -18.32
N GLN A 58 33.70 17.87 -18.77
CA GLN A 58 34.68 17.22 -17.91
C GLN A 58 35.14 18.15 -16.78
N MET A 59 35.51 19.39 -17.10
CA MET A 59 35.91 20.39 -16.09
C MET A 59 34.78 20.72 -15.11
N LYS A 60 33.53 20.82 -15.59
CA LYS A 60 32.37 21.01 -14.70
C LYS A 60 32.18 19.82 -13.74
N LYS A 61 32.35 18.59 -14.23
CA LYS A 61 32.26 17.39 -13.39
C LYS A 61 33.38 17.32 -12.37
N THR A 62 34.61 17.68 -12.72
CA THR A 62 35.75 17.66 -11.79
C THR A 62 35.62 18.74 -10.72
N LEU A 63 35.20 19.96 -11.08
CA LEU A 63 34.91 21.02 -10.12
C LEU A 63 33.79 20.60 -9.17
N LYS A 64 32.66 20.09 -9.72
CA LYS A 64 31.54 19.60 -8.91
C LYS A 64 31.97 18.49 -7.93
N ALA A 65 32.74 17.51 -8.39
CA ALA A 65 33.23 16.44 -7.53
C ALA A 65 34.22 16.94 -6.45
N HIS A 66 35.02 17.98 -6.74
CA HIS A 66 35.89 18.61 -5.77
C HIS A 66 35.11 19.40 -4.73
N ASP A 67 34.11 20.17 -5.15
CA ASP A 67 33.24 20.94 -4.26
C ASP A 67 32.42 20.01 -3.34
N GLU A 68 31.86 18.93 -3.89
CA GLU A 68 31.15 17.89 -3.13
C GLU A 68 32.06 17.15 -2.14
N ARG A 69 33.35 16.99 -2.43
CA ARG A 69 34.32 16.43 -1.47
C ARG A 69 34.59 17.38 -0.30
N ASN A 70 34.64 18.68 -0.57
CA ASN A 70 34.91 19.69 0.46
C ASN A 70 33.69 19.93 1.35
N VAL A 71 32.49 19.70 0.84
CA VAL A 71 31.26 19.71 1.63
C VAL A 71 31.08 18.32 2.26
N LYS A 72 31.38 18.20 3.56
CA LYS A 72 30.94 17.03 4.33
C LYS A 72 29.41 17.01 4.32
N GLN A 73 28.82 16.14 3.50
CA GLN A 73 27.41 15.84 3.63
C GLN A 73 27.21 15.22 5.01
N LYS A 74 26.31 15.79 5.81
CA LYS A 74 25.93 15.22 7.10
C LYS A 74 25.35 13.85 6.80
N ASP A 75 26.00 12.79 7.27
CA ASP A 75 25.49 11.42 7.14
C ASP A 75 24.06 11.40 7.69
N SER A 76 23.09 11.12 6.82
CA SER A 76 21.72 10.83 7.25
C SER A 76 21.72 9.42 7.84
N SER A 77 22.30 9.29 9.03
CA SER A 77 22.35 8.04 9.79
C SER A 77 20.99 7.61 10.36
N SER A 78 19.97 8.48 10.26
CA SER A 78 18.58 8.07 10.45
C SER A 78 18.02 7.58 9.12
N ALA A 79 17.75 6.28 9.04
CA ALA A 79 17.00 5.69 7.93
C ALA A 79 15.71 6.53 7.71
N PRO A 80 15.49 7.11 6.51
CA PRO A 80 14.28 7.88 6.26
C PRO A 80 13.07 6.98 6.50
N GLU A 81 12.05 7.51 7.18
CA GLU A 81 10.79 6.82 7.46
C GLU A 81 10.16 6.38 6.13
N GLY A 82 10.27 5.09 5.80
CA GLY A 82 10.09 4.56 4.45
C GLY A 82 11.24 3.70 3.91
N ALA A 83 12.30 3.47 4.70
CA ALA A 83 13.40 2.57 4.36
C ALA A 83 12.88 1.16 4.07
N LEU A 84 13.02 0.77 2.80
CA LEU A 84 12.67 -0.57 2.36
C LEU A 84 13.82 -1.53 2.71
N PRO A 85 13.49 -2.78 3.07
CA PRO A 85 14.48 -3.84 3.10
C PRO A 85 15.25 -3.92 1.77
N THR A 86 16.53 -4.28 1.83
CA THR A 86 17.44 -4.28 0.67
C THR A 86 16.89 -5.03 -0.55
N TYR A 87 16.13 -6.10 -0.34
CA TYR A 87 15.49 -6.92 -1.38
C TYR A 87 14.25 -6.27 -2.04
N LEU A 88 13.80 -5.11 -1.57
CA LEU A 88 12.68 -4.33 -2.12
C LEU A 88 13.12 -3.01 -2.76
N LEU A 89 14.36 -2.57 -2.56
CA LEU A 89 14.89 -1.31 -3.09
C LEU A 89 14.80 -1.24 -4.62
N ASP A 90 15.09 -2.34 -5.32
CA ASP A 90 15.11 -2.39 -6.79
C ASP A 90 13.73 -2.71 -7.42
N ARG A 91 12.67 -2.81 -6.61
CA ARG A 91 11.35 -3.28 -7.04
C ARG A 91 10.26 -2.20 -7.10
N GLU A 92 10.55 -0.96 -6.72
CA GLU A 92 9.53 0.09 -6.66
C GLU A 92 9.38 0.90 -7.95
N GLY A 93 8.16 0.83 -8.52
CA GLY A 93 7.59 1.91 -9.31
C GLY A 93 7.06 3.02 -8.38
N GLN A 94 7.33 4.27 -8.75
CA GLN A 94 7.03 5.53 -8.06
C GLN A 94 5.74 5.51 -7.22
N LYS A 95 5.89 5.78 -5.91
CA LYS A 95 4.79 6.00 -4.97
C LYS A 95 4.64 7.50 -4.66
N ASP A 96 3.97 8.23 -5.54
CA ASP A 96 3.43 9.56 -5.19
C ASP A 96 1.93 9.43 -4.91
N ALA A 97 1.41 10.10 -3.88
CA ALA A 97 -0.01 9.98 -3.45
C ALA A 97 -1.03 10.39 -4.55
N LYS A 98 -0.64 11.15 -5.57
CA LYS A 98 -1.45 11.41 -6.78
C LYS A 98 -1.61 10.17 -7.68
N ALA A 99 -0.78 9.15 -7.50
CA ALA A 99 -0.78 7.91 -8.27
C ALA A 99 -1.92 6.96 -7.89
N LEU A 100 -2.60 7.06 -6.74
CA LEU A 100 -3.66 6.10 -6.37
C LEU A 100 -4.90 6.18 -7.29
N SER A 101 -5.26 7.38 -7.75
CA SER A 101 -6.36 7.57 -8.70
C SER A 101 -5.97 7.19 -10.14
N THR A 102 -4.71 7.43 -10.51
CA THR A 102 -4.11 6.98 -11.76
C THR A 102 -3.92 5.46 -11.78
N ALA A 103 -3.59 4.84 -10.64
CA ALA A 103 -3.34 3.42 -10.44
C ALA A 103 -4.60 2.57 -10.64
N ILE A 104 -5.81 3.10 -10.45
CA ILE A 104 -7.05 2.38 -10.77
C ILE A 104 -7.29 2.34 -12.29
N LYS A 105 -6.98 3.45 -12.98
CA LYS A 105 -7.02 3.51 -14.46
C LYS A 105 -5.88 2.71 -15.08
N GLU A 106 -4.70 2.74 -14.48
CA GLU A 106 -3.54 1.91 -14.83
C GLU A 106 -3.83 0.44 -14.53
N LYS A 107 -4.34 0.03 -13.37
CA LYS A 107 -4.70 -1.39 -13.10
C LYS A 107 -5.66 -2.00 -14.14
N ARG A 108 -6.59 -1.20 -14.69
CA ARG A 108 -7.45 -1.62 -15.82
C ARG A 108 -6.68 -1.74 -17.14
N LYS A 109 -5.71 -0.86 -17.41
CA LYS A 109 -4.77 -0.94 -18.54
C LYS A 109 -3.68 -2.02 -18.34
N ASP A 110 -3.26 -2.30 -17.12
CA ASP A 110 -2.14 -3.15 -16.72
C ASP A 110 -2.45 -4.62 -16.89
N LYS A 111 -3.71 -5.06 -16.75
CA LYS A 111 -4.04 -6.45 -17.10
C LYS A 111 -3.75 -6.76 -18.57
N ALA A 112 -3.93 -5.78 -19.47
CA ALA A 112 -3.55 -5.91 -20.87
C ALA A 112 -2.06 -5.57 -21.10
N ALA A 113 -1.52 -4.57 -20.40
CA ALA A 113 -0.13 -4.13 -20.55
C ALA A 113 0.89 -5.12 -19.96
N LYS A 114 0.51 -5.89 -18.93
CA LYS A 114 1.37 -6.91 -18.29
C LYS A 114 1.76 -8.04 -19.25
N TYR A 115 0.90 -8.32 -20.23
CA TYR A 115 1.17 -9.29 -21.29
C TYR A 115 1.45 -8.62 -22.64
N ALA A 116 1.55 -7.28 -22.67
CA ALA A 116 1.88 -6.57 -23.89
C ALA A 116 3.35 -6.79 -24.21
N VAL A 117 3.60 -7.15 -25.47
CA VAL A 117 4.95 -7.15 -26.01
C VAL A 117 5.51 -5.71 -26.00
N PRO A 118 6.82 -5.52 -25.81
CA PRO A 118 7.44 -4.18 -25.74
C PRO A 118 7.08 -3.23 -26.89
N LEU A 119 6.90 -3.78 -28.09
CA LEU A 119 6.47 -3.04 -29.29
C LEU A 119 5.12 -3.59 -29.78
N PRO A 120 3.97 -3.07 -29.29
CA PRO A 120 2.65 -3.58 -29.66
C PRO A 120 2.22 -3.14 -31.05
N LYS A 121 2.61 -1.92 -31.47
CA LYS A 121 2.31 -1.35 -32.78
C LYS A 121 3.61 -0.98 -33.47
N VAL A 122 3.79 -1.47 -34.70
CA VAL A 122 4.95 -1.17 -35.54
C VAL A 122 4.48 -0.52 -36.84
N ARG A 123 5.36 0.25 -37.47
CA ARG A 123 5.16 0.78 -38.82
C ARG A 123 4.77 -0.36 -39.78
N GLY A 124 3.69 -0.14 -40.53
CA GLY A 124 3.35 -0.98 -41.67
C GLY A 124 4.40 -0.82 -42.78
N ILE A 125 4.88 -1.93 -43.33
CA ILE A 125 5.75 -1.95 -44.51
C ILE A 125 4.89 -2.34 -45.69
N ALA A 126 5.04 -1.60 -46.78
CA ALA A 126 4.36 -1.90 -48.03
C ALA A 126 5.05 -3.07 -48.76
N GLU A 127 4.30 -3.81 -49.58
CA GLU A 127 4.81 -5.03 -50.21
C GLU A 127 5.95 -4.77 -51.22
N ASP A 128 5.98 -3.58 -51.81
CA ASP A 128 7.01 -3.12 -52.74
C ASP A 128 8.37 -2.91 -52.05
N GLU A 129 8.36 -2.43 -50.80
CA GLU A 129 9.56 -2.30 -49.97
C GLU A 129 10.11 -3.68 -49.57
N MET A 130 9.21 -4.65 -49.36
CA MET A 130 9.54 -6.02 -48.95
C MET A 130 10.06 -6.89 -50.11
N PHE A 131 9.47 -6.73 -51.30
CA PHE A 131 9.72 -7.59 -52.44
C PHE A 131 10.25 -6.81 -53.65
N LYS A 132 11.51 -7.07 -53.98
CA LYS A 132 12.10 -6.63 -55.25
C LYS A 132 11.62 -7.52 -56.40
N VAL A 133 11.08 -6.91 -57.45
CA VAL A 133 10.67 -7.62 -58.67
C VAL A 133 11.90 -8.12 -59.43
N MET A 134 11.94 -9.41 -59.74
CA MET A 134 13.02 -10.03 -60.52
C MET A 134 12.52 -10.40 -61.92
N ARG A 135 13.16 -9.81 -62.95
CA ARG A 135 12.87 -10.07 -64.36
C ARG A 135 13.72 -11.24 -64.88
N THR A 136 13.11 -12.13 -65.68
CA THR A 136 13.72 -13.38 -66.18
C THR A 136 13.58 -13.51 -67.70
N GLY A 137 14.43 -14.34 -68.31
CA GLY A 137 14.52 -14.57 -69.75
C GLY A 137 15.47 -13.59 -70.46
N LYS A 138 15.90 -13.93 -71.68
CA LYS A 138 16.86 -13.12 -72.47
C LYS A 138 16.39 -11.67 -72.63
N SER A 139 15.11 -11.46 -72.93
CA SER A 139 14.51 -10.13 -73.10
C SER A 139 13.96 -9.50 -71.80
N LYS A 140 14.12 -10.15 -70.64
CA LYS A 140 13.64 -9.67 -69.32
C LYS A 140 12.16 -9.30 -69.24
N LYS A 141 11.30 -9.79 -70.13
CA LYS A 141 9.85 -9.48 -70.13
C LYS A 141 9.07 -10.16 -68.99
N LYS A 142 9.57 -11.27 -68.42
CA LYS A 142 8.85 -12.06 -67.41
C LYS A 142 9.21 -11.63 -65.98
N ALA A 143 8.25 -11.11 -65.22
CA ALA A 143 8.45 -10.52 -63.88
C ALA A 143 7.72 -11.26 -62.74
N TRP A 144 7.62 -12.59 -62.81
CA TRP A 144 6.84 -13.41 -61.87
C TRP A 144 7.58 -13.71 -60.54
N LYS A 145 8.91 -13.52 -60.52
CA LYS A 145 9.74 -13.76 -59.33
C LYS A 145 9.81 -12.53 -58.42
N ARG A 146 9.93 -12.78 -57.12
CA ARG A 146 10.02 -11.77 -56.06
C ARG A 146 11.20 -12.11 -55.15
N MET A 147 12.12 -11.16 -54.95
CA MET A 147 13.25 -11.30 -54.03
C MET A 147 12.92 -10.56 -52.73
N VAL A 148 13.08 -11.24 -51.60
CA VAL A 148 12.93 -10.61 -50.28
C VAL A 148 14.14 -9.73 -50.01
N THR A 149 13.91 -8.47 -49.68
CA THR A 149 14.95 -7.45 -49.39
C THR A 149 15.28 -7.34 -47.91
N LYS A 150 14.41 -7.85 -47.03
CA LYS A 150 14.57 -7.81 -45.58
C LYS A 150 15.30 -9.04 -45.04
N ALA A 151 15.78 -8.95 -43.81
CA ALA A 151 16.38 -10.06 -43.09
C ALA A 151 15.39 -11.24 -42.98
N THR A 152 15.90 -12.46 -43.07
CA THR A 152 15.11 -13.68 -43.02
C THR A 152 15.75 -14.71 -42.11
N PHE A 153 14.92 -15.45 -41.39
CA PHE A 153 15.29 -16.71 -40.77
C PHE A 153 14.87 -17.85 -41.68
N VAL A 154 15.75 -18.82 -41.78
CA VAL A 154 15.55 -20.02 -42.58
C VAL A 154 15.97 -21.18 -41.70
N GLY A 155 15.05 -22.13 -41.48
CA GLY A 155 15.29 -23.29 -40.61
C GLY A 155 16.48 -24.14 -41.07
N GLU A 156 16.99 -24.95 -40.15
CA GLU A 156 18.24 -25.70 -40.33
C GLU A 156 18.22 -26.69 -41.50
N GLY A 157 17.06 -27.31 -41.79
CA GLY A 157 16.86 -28.22 -42.92
C GLY A 157 16.47 -27.55 -44.24
N PHE A 158 16.80 -26.28 -44.48
CA PHE A 158 16.35 -25.59 -45.69
C PHE A 158 17.15 -25.96 -46.93
N THR A 159 16.47 -26.61 -47.86
CA THR A 159 16.93 -26.81 -49.24
C THR A 159 16.20 -25.84 -50.18
N ARG A 160 16.93 -25.20 -51.10
CA ARG A 160 16.31 -24.32 -52.10
C ARG A 160 15.44 -25.12 -53.06
N LYS A 161 14.27 -24.60 -53.39
CA LYS A 161 13.42 -25.17 -54.44
C LYS A 161 14.10 -25.02 -55.81
N PRO A 162 13.81 -25.92 -56.77
CA PRO A 162 14.28 -25.76 -58.14
C PRO A 162 13.95 -24.37 -58.71
N VAL A 163 14.88 -23.81 -59.48
CA VAL A 163 14.81 -22.41 -59.96
C VAL A 163 13.52 -22.10 -60.73
N LYS A 164 12.95 -23.09 -61.41
CA LYS A 164 11.70 -22.93 -62.17
C LYS A 164 10.45 -22.85 -61.27
N MET A 165 10.48 -23.43 -60.08
CA MET A 165 9.37 -23.45 -59.11
C MET A 165 9.54 -22.38 -58.00
N GLU A 166 10.74 -21.84 -57.82
CA GLU A 166 11.03 -20.80 -56.82
C GLU A 166 10.48 -19.42 -57.27
N ARG A 167 9.37 -19.00 -56.66
CA ARG A 167 8.77 -17.66 -56.84
C ARG A 167 9.37 -16.62 -55.89
N PHE A 168 9.46 -16.96 -54.59
CA PHE A 168 10.02 -16.10 -53.55
C PHE A 168 11.47 -16.48 -53.25
N ILE A 169 12.40 -15.57 -53.54
CA ILE A 169 13.83 -15.78 -53.36
C ILE A 169 14.26 -15.12 -52.04
N ARG A 170 14.83 -15.92 -51.13
CA ARG A 170 15.45 -15.44 -49.89
C ARG A 170 16.98 -15.53 -50.04
N PRO A 171 17.70 -14.44 -50.33
CA PRO A 171 19.14 -14.49 -50.61
C PRO A 171 19.94 -14.91 -49.37
N MET A 172 21.05 -15.64 -49.56
CA MET A 172 21.84 -16.19 -48.45
C MET A 172 22.44 -15.12 -47.53
N ALA A 173 22.84 -13.98 -48.08
CA ALA A 173 23.41 -12.87 -47.31
C ALA A 173 22.43 -12.27 -46.29
N LEU A 174 21.12 -12.41 -46.52
CA LEU A 174 20.08 -11.91 -45.62
C LEU A 174 19.51 -13.01 -44.71
N ARG A 175 20.15 -14.19 -44.65
CA ARG A 175 19.72 -15.30 -43.79
C ARG A 175 20.48 -15.28 -42.47
N TYR A 176 19.75 -15.06 -41.40
CA TYR A 176 20.29 -15.04 -40.05
C TYR A 176 19.95 -16.32 -39.31
N LYS A 177 20.88 -16.78 -38.47
CA LYS A 177 20.71 -17.95 -37.59
C LYS A 177 20.74 -17.59 -36.10
N LYS A 178 21.32 -16.45 -35.74
CA LYS A 178 21.48 -15.99 -34.36
C LYS A 178 20.92 -14.57 -34.21
N ALA A 179 20.48 -14.24 -33.01
CA ALA A 179 20.02 -12.92 -32.61
C ALA A 179 20.75 -12.46 -31.32
N ASN A 180 20.98 -11.16 -31.21
CA ASN A 180 21.45 -10.53 -29.98
C ASN A 180 20.25 -10.24 -29.09
N VAL A 181 20.08 -11.04 -28.06
CA VAL A 181 18.91 -11.01 -27.18
C VAL A 181 19.28 -10.36 -25.84
N THR A 182 18.54 -9.32 -25.46
CA THR A 182 18.71 -8.63 -24.18
C THR A 182 17.71 -9.16 -23.16
N HIS A 183 18.19 -9.50 -21.96
CA HIS A 183 17.34 -9.81 -20.81
C HIS A 183 17.11 -8.53 -19.99
N PRO A 184 15.88 -8.01 -19.87
CA PRO A 184 15.62 -6.74 -19.18
C PRO A 184 16.02 -6.78 -17.70
N ASP A 185 15.77 -7.90 -17.00
CA ASP A 185 16.06 -7.99 -15.56
C ASP A 185 17.56 -8.12 -15.25
N LEU A 186 18.30 -8.91 -16.04
CA LEU A 186 19.75 -9.08 -15.87
C LEU A 186 20.57 -7.94 -16.47
N LYS A 187 19.95 -7.09 -17.32
CA LYS A 187 20.62 -6.02 -18.09
C LYS A 187 21.84 -6.52 -18.89
N ALA A 188 21.78 -7.77 -19.32
CA ALA A 188 22.83 -8.45 -20.08
C ALA A 188 22.31 -8.89 -21.46
N THR A 189 23.23 -8.99 -22.42
CA THR A 189 22.96 -9.37 -23.80
C THR A 189 23.62 -10.69 -24.15
N PHE A 190 22.90 -11.58 -24.84
CA PHE A 190 23.36 -12.92 -25.21
C PHE A 190 23.15 -13.15 -26.70
N GLN A 191 24.10 -13.80 -27.36
CA GLN A 191 23.99 -14.14 -28.78
C GLN A 191 23.34 -15.52 -28.95
N LEU A 192 22.01 -15.55 -28.92
CA LEU A 192 21.23 -16.78 -28.90
C LEU A 192 20.86 -17.26 -30.31
N GLN A 193 20.75 -18.57 -30.49
CA GLN A 193 20.29 -19.18 -31.73
C GLN A 193 18.79 -18.98 -31.92
N ILE A 194 18.38 -18.59 -33.13
CA ILE A 194 16.97 -18.51 -33.52
C ILE A 194 16.48 -19.93 -33.82
N LEU A 195 15.40 -20.34 -33.17
CA LEU A 195 14.72 -21.61 -33.39
C LEU A 195 13.62 -21.46 -34.45
N GLY A 196 12.87 -20.36 -34.41
CA GLY A 196 11.76 -20.13 -35.31
C GLY A 196 11.23 -18.70 -35.30
N VAL A 197 10.41 -18.38 -36.30
CA VAL A 197 9.65 -17.14 -36.36
C VAL A 197 8.21 -17.45 -36.01
N LYS A 198 7.70 -16.88 -34.92
CA LYS A 198 6.36 -17.20 -34.43
C LYS A 198 5.29 -16.25 -34.98
N LYS A 199 5.60 -14.95 -35.03
CA LYS A 199 4.64 -13.93 -35.47
C LYS A 199 5.34 -12.73 -36.08
N ASN A 200 5.03 -12.42 -37.33
CA ASN A 200 5.33 -11.12 -37.93
C ASN A 200 4.09 -10.21 -37.81
N PRO A 201 4.20 -8.97 -37.30
CA PRO A 201 3.05 -8.08 -37.09
C PRO A 201 2.36 -7.61 -38.38
N GLN A 202 3.01 -7.72 -39.54
CA GLN A 202 2.49 -7.16 -40.79
C GLN A 202 1.61 -8.14 -41.56
N SER A 203 2.06 -9.38 -41.70
CA SER A 203 1.33 -10.42 -42.43
C SER A 203 1.73 -11.82 -41.98
N PRO A 204 0.78 -12.77 -41.88
CA PRO A 204 1.07 -14.19 -41.69
C PRO A 204 1.98 -14.77 -42.79
N MET A 205 1.88 -14.27 -44.02
CA MET A 205 2.75 -14.67 -45.14
C MET A 205 4.23 -14.42 -44.81
N TYR A 206 4.54 -13.31 -44.15
CA TYR A 206 5.91 -12.97 -43.76
C TYR A 206 6.41 -13.85 -42.64
N THR A 207 5.51 -14.34 -41.77
CA THR A 207 5.84 -15.35 -40.77
C THR A 207 6.25 -16.66 -41.44
N GLN A 208 5.52 -17.13 -42.45
CA GLN A 208 5.84 -18.35 -43.19
C GLN A 208 7.14 -18.21 -44.01
N LEU A 209 7.39 -17.03 -44.58
CA LEU A 209 8.66 -16.73 -45.25
C LEU A 209 9.81 -16.52 -44.26
N GLY A 210 9.55 -16.43 -42.97
CA GLY A 210 10.56 -16.20 -41.92
C GLY A 210 11.15 -14.80 -41.96
N VAL A 211 10.40 -13.79 -42.39
CA VAL A 211 10.91 -12.41 -42.46
C VAL A 211 11.04 -11.79 -41.07
N LEU A 212 12.21 -11.24 -40.81
CA LEU A 212 12.63 -10.62 -39.56
C LEU A 212 12.58 -9.10 -39.71
N THR A 213 11.47 -8.50 -39.32
CA THR A 213 11.26 -7.04 -39.28
C THR A 213 11.16 -6.58 -37.82
N LYS A 214 11.20 -5.27 -37.60
CA LYS A 214 10.90 -4.70 -36.30
C LYS A 214 9.56 -5.22 -35.76
N GLY A 215 9.56 -5.62 -34.49
CA GLY A 215 8.43 -6.19 -33.78
C GLY A 215 8.08 -7.64 -34.12
N THR A 216 8.80 -8.30 -35.03
CA THR A 216 8.65 -9.75 -35.23
C THR A 216 8.99 -10.48 -33.93
N VAL A 217 8.13 -11.43 -33.56
CA VAL A 217 8.31 -12.33 -32.43
C VAL A 217 8.98 -13.61 -32.93
N ILE A 218 10.15 -13.87 -32.38
CA ILE A 218 10.99 -15.03 -32.68
C ILE A 218 11.09 -15.94 -31.46
N GLU A 219 11.32 -17.21 -31.69
CA GLU A 219 11.68 -18.18 -30.65
C GLU A 219 13.19 -18.35 -30.66
N VAL A 220 13.81 -18.17 -29.50
CA VAL A 220 15.26 -18.22 -29.33
C VAL A 220 15.64 -19.31 -28.32
N ASN A 221 16.77 -19.96 -28.56
CA ASN A 221 17.31 -20.94 -27.64
C ASN A 221 17.87 -20.22 -26.39
N VAL A 222 17.36 -20.55 -25.21
CA VAL A 222 17.77 -19.96 -23.92
C VAL A 222 18.50 -20.96 -23.01
N SER A 223 19.00 -22.08 -23.56
CA SER A 223 19.76 -23.07 -22.78
C SER A 223 20.97 -22.47 -22.08
N GLU A 224 21.63 -21.49 -22.69
CA GLU A 224 22.78 -20.77 -22.11
C GLU A 224 22.41 -19.92 -20.88
N LEU A 225 21.13 -19.54 -20.73
CA LEU A 225 20.65 -18.76 -19.58
C LEU A 225 20.35 -19.63 -18.36
N GLY A 226 20.32 -20.96 -18.49
CA GLY A 226 20.05 -21.87 -17.37
C GLY A 226 18.67 -21.69 -16.74
N MET A 227 17.67 -21.24 -17.51
CA MET A 227 16.33 -21.03 -16.99
C MET A 227 15.66 -22.38 -16.66
N VAL A 228 15.14 -22.53 -15.45
CA VAL A 228 14.43 -23.74 -15.00
C VAL A 228 13.02 -23.36 -14.54
N THR A 229 12.04 -24.17 -14.90
CA THR A 229 10.67 -24.02 -14.41
C THR A 229 10.57 -24.46 -12.94
N ALA A 230 9.52 -24.07 -12.22
CA ALA A 230 9.31 -24.50 -10.83
C ALA A 230 9.28 -26.04 -10.66
N GLY A 231 8.96 -26.78 -11.73
CA GLY A 231 9.00 -28.25 -11.75
C GLY A 231 10.35 -28.86 -12.13
N GLY A 232 11.46 -28.10 -12.09
CA GLY A 232 12.81 -28.60 -12.36
C GLY A 232 13.13 -28.85 -13.85
N LYS A 233 12.18 -28.62 -14.77
CA LYS A 233 12.41 -28.76 -16.21
C LYS A 233 13.17 -27.55 -16.76
N VAL A 234 14.26 -27.81 -17.49
CA VAL A 234 15.06 -26.79 -18.16
C VAL A 234 14.27 -26.19 -19.33
N VAL A 235 14.24 -24.86 -19.41
CA VAL A 235 13.63 -24.12 -20.52
C VAL A 235 14.70 -23.97 -21.60
N PHE A 236 14.45 -24.53 -22.78
CA PHE A 236 15.35 -24.39 -23.92
C PHE A 236 14.88 -23.34 -24.93
N GLY A 237 13.60 -22.98 -24.94
CA GLY A 237 13.02 -22.03 -25.90
C GLY A 237 12.25 -20.91 -25.20
N LYS A 238 12.47 -19.67 -25.62
CA LYS A 238 11.68 -18.51 -25.16
C LYS A 238 11.38 -17.57 -26.31
N TYR A 239 10.25 -16.88 -26.23
CA TYR A 239 9.92 -15.84 -27.20
C TYR A 239 10.76 -14.59 -26.95
N ALA A 240 11.18 -13.93 -28.01
CA ALA A 240 11.85 -12.63 -27.99
C ALA A 240 11.25 -11.75 -29.09
N GLN A 241 11.23 -10.44 -28.86
CA GLN A 241 10.73 -9.48 -29.85
C GLN A 241 11.89 -8.69 -30.45
N ILE A 242 11.98 -8.63 -31.78
CA ILE A 242 12.96 -7.82 -32.49
C ILE A 242 12.64 -6.33 -32.30
N THR A 243 13.65 -5.55 -31.93
CA THR A 243 13.49 -4.13 -31.57
C THR A 243 14.02 -3.17 -32.63
N ASN A 244 15.02 -3.59 -33.39
CA ASN A 244 15.65 -2.79 -34.44
C ASN A 244 15.10 -3.13 -35.84
N ASN A 245 15.65 -2.49 -36.87
CA ASN A 245 15.42 -2.81 -38.29
C ASN A 245 16.68 -3.49 -38.84
N PRO A 246 16.74 -4.84 -38.87
CA PRO A 246 17.96 -5.57 -39.20
C PRO A 246 18.55 -5.27 -40.58
N GLU A 247 17.74 -4.79 -41.52
CA GLU A 247 18.16 -4.42 -42.87
C GLU A 247 19.14 -3.24 -42.93
N ASN A 248 19.15 -2.36 -41.92
CA ASN A 248 20.03 -1.19 -41.89
C ASN A 248 21.33 -1.45 -41.11
N ASP A 249 21.24 -2.30 -40.08
CA ASP A 249 22.31 -2.47 -39.10
C ASP A 249 23.14 -3.74 -39.35
N GLY A 250 22.56 -4.73 -40.05
CA GLY A 250 23.18 -6.05 -40.22
C GLY A 250 23.12 -6.94 -38.97
N CYS A 251 22.53 -6.46 -37.87
CA CYS A 251 22.34 -7.22 -36.62
C CYS A 251 20.85 -7.39 -36.30
N ILE A 252 20.48 -8.50 -35.65
CA ILE A 252 19.13 -8.70 -35.11
C ILE A 252 19.20 -8.48 -33.61
N ASN A 253 18.67 -7.36 -33.14
CA ASN A 253 18.59 -7.03 -31.72
C ASN A 253 17.18 -7.30 -31.23
N ALA A 254 17.05 -8.20 -30.27
CA ALA A 254 15.78 -8.61 -29.70
C ALA A 254 15.79 -8.47 -28.17
N VAL A 255 14.60 -8.35 -27.60
CA VAL A 255 14.40 -8.27 -26.14
C VAL A 255 13.52 -9.44 -25.73
N LEU A 256 13.91 -10.14 -24.66
CA LEU A 256 13.02 -11.10 -24.02
C LEU A 256 11.86 -10.32 -23.39
N PRO A 257 10.60 -10.68 -23.67
CA PRO A 257 9.50 -10.12 -22.92
C PRO A 257 9.74 -10.42 -21.44
N PRO A 258 9.46 -9.46 -20.55
CA PRO A 258 9.65 -9.65 -19.12
C PRO A 258 8.92 -10.93 -18.74
N SER A 259 9.62 -11.84 -18.06
CA SER A 259 8.92 -12.98 -17.48
C SER A 259 7.81 -12.42 -16.58
N PRO A 260 6.60 -12.99 -16.59
CA PRO A 260 5.73 -12.75 -15.45
C PRO A 260 6.51 -13.32 -14.28
N SER A 261 7.17 -12.47 -13.50
CA SER A 261 7.57 -12.88 -12.16
C SER A 261 6.30 -13.50 -11.58
N PRO A 262 6.35 -14.73 -11.04
CA PRO A 262 5.29 -15.14 -10.14
C PRO A 262 5.29 -14.04 -9.10
N ALA A 263 4.31 -13.13 -9.20
CA ALA A 263 4.03 -12.26 -8.09
C ALA A 263 3.85 -13.24 -6.93
N PRO A 264 4.57 -13.09 -5.80
CA PRO A 264 4.15 -13.78 -4.59
C PRO A 264 2.66 -13.48 -4.48
N GLY A 265 1.83 -14.54 -4.50
CA GLY A 265 0.42 -14.47 -4.87
C GLY A 265 -0.20 -13.21 -4.32
N GLY A 266 -0.73 -12.37 -5.22
CA GLY A 266 -1.05 -10.98 -4.95
C GLY A 266 -1.54 -10.83 -3.52
N SER A 267 -0.69 -10.28 -2.66
CA SER A 267 -1.17 -9.76 -1.39
C SER A 267 -2.13 -8.67 -1.82
N SER A 268 -3.42 -9.01 -1.80
CA SER A 268 -4.46 -8.02 -1.60
C SER A 268 -3.90 -7.18 -0.47
N GLN A 269 -3.46 -5.95 -0.78
CA GLN A 269 -3.06 -5.02 0.24
C GLN A 269 -4.32 -4.83 1.07
N ARG A 270 -4.42 -5.61 2.14
CA ARG A 270 -5.44 -5.46 3.17
C ARG A 270 -5.01 -4.22 3.93
N HIS A 271 -5.18 -3.05 3.31
CA HIS A 271 -5.43 -1.87 4.10
C HIS A 271 -6.61 -2.25 5.02
N ALA A 272 -6.46 -2.00 6.32
CA ALA A 272 -7.57 -2.19 7.24
C ALA A 272 -8.75 -1.41 6.67
N ALA A 273 -9.76 -2.13 6.17
CA ALA A 273 -10.88 -1.52 5.47
C ALA A 273 -11.48 -0.47 6.40
N THR A 274 -11.53 0.78 5.92
CA THR A 274 -12.11 1.85 6.72
C THR A 274 -13.57 1.49 7.03
N PRO A 275 -14.16 2.00 8.12
CA PRO A 275 -15.56 1.74 8.43
C PRO A 275 -16.50 2.01 7.23
N LEU A 276 -16.17 3.03 6.42
CA LEU A 276 -16.88 3.36 5.18
C LEU A 276 -16.71 2.31 4.08
N ASP A 277 -15.50 1.76 3.90
CA ASP A 277 -15.27 0.71 2.91
C ASP A 277 -16.06 -0.56 3.25
N LYS A 278 -16.13 -0.91 4.54
CA LYS A 278 -16.93 -2.04 5.03
C LYS A 278 -18.42 -1.84 4.77
N GLN A 279 -18.94 -0.65 5.04
CA GLN A 279 -20.33 -0.29 4.76
C GLN A 279 -20.62 -0.32 3.25
N ARG A 280 -19.71 0.19 2.42
CA ARG A 280 -19.85 0.19 0.96
C ARG A 280 -19.95 -1.22 0.39
N VAL A 281 -19.09 -2.13 0.85
CA VAL A 281 -19.12 -3.54 0.42
C VAL A 281 -20.40 -4.25 0.87
N GLN A 282 -20.89 -3.95 2.07
CA GLN A 282 -22.16 -4.50 2.57
C GLN A 282 -23.37 -3.97 1.77
N LEU A 283 -23.39 -2.67 1.46
CA LEU A 283 -24.42 -2.05 0.63
C LEU A 283 -24.41 -2.60 -0.79
N GLU A 284 -23.23 -2.74 -1.41
CA GLU A 284 -23.09 -3.31 -2.75
C GLU A 284 -23.58 -4.77 -2.80
N LYS A 285 -23.39 -5.53 -1.72
CA LYS A 285 -23.91 -6.89 -1.57
C LYS A 285 -25.43 -6.94 -1.41
N LEU A 286 -26.02 -6.01 -0.65
CA LEU A 286 -27.47 -5.91 -0.45
C LEU A 286 -28.19 -5.39 -1.70
N LEU A 287 -27.60 -4.43 -2.40
CA LEU A 287 -28.14 -3.81 -3.63
C LEU A 287 -27.99 -4.70 -4.87
N LYS A 288 -27.24 -5.80 -4.79
CA LYS A 288 -27.10 -6.76 -5.89
C LYS A 288 -28.44 -7.42 -6.24
N ASP A 289 -29.27 -7.69 -5.24
CA ASP A 289 -30.61 -8.29 -5.39
C ASP A 289 -31.63 -7.51 -4.53
N PRO A 290 -32.14 -6.35 -5.00
CA PRO A 290 -32.96 -5.45 -4.19
C PRO A 290 -34.35 -6.01 -3.85
N ALA A 291 -34.79 -7.08 -4.52
CA ALA A 291 -36.05 -7.75 -4.25
C ALA A 291 -35.99 -8.70 -3.04
N LYS A 292 -34.80 -9.02 -2.52
CA LYS A 292 -34.64 -9.94 -1.39
C LYS A 292 -34.76 -9.16 -0.07
N PRO A 293 -35.68 -9.53 0.85
CA PRO A 293 -35.82 -8.85 2.13
C PRO A 293 -34.52 -8.98 2.94
N ALA A 294 -34.05 -7.86 3.50
CA ALA A 294 -32.85 -7.83 4.32
C ALA A 294 -33.08 -8.62 5.63
N TYR A 295 -32.16 -9.53 5.95
CA TYR A 295 -32.24 -10.33 7.16
C TYR A 295 -31.74 -9.53 8.37
N ILE A 296 -32.64 -9.25 9.31
CA ILE A 296 -32.32 -8.68 10.62
C ILE A 296 -32.34 -9.83 11.63
N PRO A 297 -31.21 -10.16 12.29
CA PRO A 297 -31.19 -11.25 13.24
C PRO A 297 -32.10 -10.91 14.44
N PRO A 298 -32.89 -11.88 14.94
CA PRO A 298 -33.64 -11.68 16.19
C PRO A 298 -32.68 -11.47 17.37
N PRO A 299 -33.14 -10.89 18.48
CA PRO A 299 -32.31 -10.67 19.66
C PRO A 299 -31.64 -11.97 20.13
N PRO A 300 -30.38 -11.91 20.59
CA PRO A 300 -29.67 -13.08 21.09
C PRO A 300 -30.45 -13.68 22.26
N LYS A 301 -30.62 -15.00 22.24
CA LYS A 301 -31.29 -15.74 23.33
C LYS A 301 -30.28 -16.01 24.44
N ASP A 302 -30.72 -15.91 25.69
CA ASP A 302 -29.91 -16.26 26.85
C ASP A 302 -29.58 -17.75 26.87
N LYS A 303 -28.43 -18.09 27.45
CA LYS A 303 -27.91 -19.45 27.49
C LYS A 303 -28.71 -20.29 28.49
N SER A 304 -29.74 -20.99 28.03
CA SER A 304 -30.50 -21.95 28.85
C SER A 304 -29.89 -23.36 28.80
N ILE A 305 -29.72 -23.99 29.96
CA ILE A 305 -29.31 -25.39 30.04
C ILE A 305 -30.54 -26.28 29.80
N ARG A 306 -30.32 -27.46 29.20
CA ARG A 306 -31.39 -28.43 28.99
C ARG A 306 -31.92 -28.94 30.34
N PRO A 307 -33.24 -28.94 30.59
CA PRO A 307 -33.77 -29.46 31.84
C PRO A 307 -33.42 -30.94 32.01
N ALA A 308 -33.27 -31.37 33.27
CA ALA A 308 -33.03 -32.77 33.59
C ALA A 308 -34.19 -33.64 33.06
N ARG A 309 -33.88 -34.83 32.56
CA ARG A 309 -34.90 -35.78 32.10
C ARG A 309 -35.64 -36.34 33.32
N GLU A 310 -36.97 -36.31 33.28
CA GLU A 310 -37.85 -36.71 34.38
C GLU A 310 -37.75 -38.22 34.72
N MET A 311 -37.68 -39.09 33.71
CA MET A 311 -37.50 -40.53 33.92
C MET A 311 -36.35 -41.07 33.07
N MET A 312 -35.40 -41.74 33.71
CA MET A 312 -34.36 -42.51 33.04
C MET A 312 -34.86 -43.94 32.82
N LYS A 313 -34.97 -44.38 31.56
CA LYS A 313 -35.62 -45.65 31.20
C LYS A 313 -34.76 -46.90 31.47
N ASN A 314 -33.45 -46.76 31.52
CA ASN A 314 -32.50 -47.89 31.61
C ASN A 314 -31.56 -47.72 32.81
N VAL A 315 -32.11 -47.66 34.03
CA VAL A 315 -31.32 -47.59 35.27
C VAL A 315 -30.98 -49.00 35.72
N GLN A 316 -29.68 -49.31 35.83
CA GLN A 316 -29.19 -50.57 36.37
C GLN A 316 -29.50 -50.67 37.87
N GLY A 317 -29.82 -51.85 38.39
CA GLY A 317 -30.27 -52.03 39.78
C GLY A 317 -29.28 -51.49 40.83
N SER A 318 -29.79 -51.05 41.98
CA SER A 318 -29.02 -50.32 43.00
C SER A 318 -27.84 -51.08 43.62
N SER A 319 -27.80 -52.41 43.47
CA SER A 319 -26.71 -53.28 43.94
C SER A 319 -25.77 -53.74 42.82
N ALA A 320 -25.99 -53.30 41.58
CA ALA A 320 -25.20 -53.74 40.45
C ALA A 320 -23.82 -53.06 40.45
N GLY A 321 -22.76 -53.84 40.22
CA GLY A 321 -21.39 -53.34 40.17
C GLY A 321 -21.17 -52.31 39.05
N ALA A 322 -20.15 -51.47 39.20
CA ALA A 322 -19.80 -50.43 38.23
C ALA A 322 -19.42 -51.05 36.88
N GLY A 323 -20.33 -50.96 35.90
CA GLY A 323 -20.07 -51.38 34.53
C GLY A 323 -19.12 -50.42 33.80
N SER A 324 -18.51 -50.88 32.71
CA SER A 324 -17.56 -50.09 31.90
C SER A 324 -18.15 -48.78 31.32
N GLY A 325 -19.48 -48.68 31.22
CA GLY A 325 -20.18 -47.48 30.77
C GLY A 325 -20.47 -46.44 31.87
N GLU A 326 -20.44 -46.83 33.15
CA GLU A 326 -20.87 -45.98 34.27
C GLU A 326 -19.95 -44.77 34.46
N PHE A 327 -18.64 -44.95 34.21
CA PHE A 327 -17.67 -43.85 34.24
C PHE A 327 -18.03 -42.71 33.27
N HIS A 328 -18.50 -43.04 32.07
CA HIS A 328 -18.90 -42.05 31.08
C HIS A 328 -20.24 -41.38 31.44
N VAL A 329 -21.17 -42.11 32.06
CA VAL A 329 -22.43 -41.57 32.58
C VAL A 329 -22.16 -40.56 33.71
N TYR A 330 -21.30 -40.92 34.67
CA TYR A 330 -20.86 -40.02 35.74
C TYR A 330 -20.16 -38.76 35.19
N LYS A 331 -19.21 -38.92 34.26
CA LYS A 331 -18.51 -37.77 33.64
C LYS A 331 -19.49 -36.83 32.92
N ALA A 332 -20.48 -37.36 32.21
CA ALA A 332 -21.49 -36.56 31.52
C ALA A 332 -22.49 -35.90 32.49
N SER A 333 -22.82 -36.55 33.61
CA SER A 333 -23.66 -35.99 34.67
C SER A 333 -22.94 -34.85 35.40
N ARG A 334 -21.69 -35.07 35.81
CA ARG A 334 -20.84 -34.08 36.49
C ARG A 334 -20.58 -32.84 35.65
N ARG A 335 -20.36 -33.01 34.33
CA ARG A 335 -20.21 -31.87 33.41
C ARG A 335 -21.50 -31.05 33.30
N ARG A 336 -22.67 -31.69 33.23
CA ARG A 336 -23.97 -31.01 33.21
C ARG A 336 -24.24 -30.27 34.52
N GLU A 337 -23.89 -30.86 35.66
CA GLU A 337 -24.10 -30.23 36.96
C GLU A 337 -23.15 -29.04 37.19
N TYR A 338 -21.87 -29.14 36.80
CA TYR A 338 -20.97 -28.00 36.85
C TYR A 338 -21.37 -26.87 35.90
N GLU A 339 -21.90 -27.19 34.72
CA GLU A 339 -22.45 -26.18 33.81
C GLU A 339 -23.67 -25.49 34.43
N ARG A 340 -24.53 -26.25 35.13
CA ARG A 340 -25.70 -25.73 35.86
C ARG A 340 -25.33 -24.81 37.00
N LEU A 341 -24.41 -25.25 37.86
CA LEU A 341 -23.91 -24.42 38.96
C LEU A 341 -23.23 -23.16 38.44
N LYS A 342 -22.42 -23.28 37.37
CA LYS A 342 -21.75 -22.13 36.77
C LYS A 342 -22.74 -21.09 36.22
N VAL A 343 -23.79 -21.51 35.52
CA VAL A 343 -24.81 -20.58 35.03
C VAL A 343 -25.57 -19.92 36.18
N MET A 344 -25.88 -20.67 37.24
CA MET A 344 -26.53 -20.12 38.43
C MET A 344 -25.63 -19.10 39.16
N ASP A 345 -24.35 -19.40 39.32
CA ASP A 345 -23.37 -18.50 39.94
C ASP A 345 -23.15 -17.23 39.08
N GLU A 346 -23.05 -17.37 37.75
CA GLU A 346 -22.95 -16.24 36.82
C GLU A 346 -24.21 -15.37 36.83
N GLU A 347 -25.40 -15.97 36.94
CA GLU A 347 -26.68 -15.25 37.05
C GLU A 347 -26.77 -14.48 38.38
N ALA A 348 -26.41 -15.10 39.50
CA ALA A 348 -26.39 -14.46 40.80
C ALA A 348 -25.37 -13.30 40.88
N GLN A 349 -24.19 -13.47 40.27
CA GLN A 349 -23.19 -12.41 40.15
C GLN A 349 -23.73 -11.24 39.32
N LYS A 350 -24.35 -11.53 38.18
CA LYS A 350 -24.93 -10.50 37.31
C LYS A 350 -26.07 -9.74 38.00
N GLU A 351 -26.96 -10.41 38.72
CA GLU A 351 -28.03 -9.77 39.47
C GLU A 351 -27.48 -8.88 40.60
N ALA A 352 -26.44 -9.34 41.31
CA ALA A 352 -25.77 -8.54 42.34
C ALA A 352 -25.09 -7.28 41.75
N GLU A 353 -24.40 -7.42 40.63
CA GLU A 353 -23.77 -6.29 39.91
C GLU A 353 -24.81 -5.29 39.38
N GLU A 354 -25.91 -5.78 38.82
CA GLU A 354 -27.02 -4.94 38.34
C GLU A 354 -27.70 -4.20 39.49
N ALA A 355 -27.98 -4.88 40.61
CA ALA A 355 -28.55 -4.26 41.81
C ALA A 355 -27.61 -3.19 42.42
N GLU A 356 -26.31 -3.45 42.45
CA GLU A 356 -25.33 -2.48 42.93
C GLU A 356 -25.22 -1.26 41.98
N PHE A 357 -25.24 -1.50 40.67
CA PHE A 357 -25.22 -0.45 39.67
C PHE A 357 -26.48 0.42 39.75
N GLU A 358 -27.66 -0.17 39.93
CA GLU A 358 -28.92 0.54 40.12
C GLU A 358 -28.93 1.37 41.40
N ARG A 359 -28.43 0.82 42.52
CA ARG A 359 -28.26 1.57 43.77
C ARG A 359 -27.37 2.79 43.57
N ARG A 360 -26.21 2.61 42.92
CA ARG A 360 -25.25 3.69 42.65
C ARG A 360 -25.77 4.71 41.63
N LYS A 361 -26.64 4.30 40.70
CA LYS A 361 -27.32 5.20 39.77
C LYS A 361 -28.36 6.04 40.50
N ARG A 362 -29.18 5.41 41.33
CA ARG A 362 -30.22 6.06 42.14
C ARG A 362 -29.62 7.07 43.12
N GLU A 363 -28.55 6.73 43.82
CA GLU A 363 -27.86 7.67 44.71
C GLU A 363 -27.34 8.91 43.96
N ARG A 364 -26.78 8.73 42.76
CA ARG A 364 -26.33 9.86 41.91
C ARG A 364 -27.50 10.72 41.43
N GLU A 365 -28.60 10.10 41.05
CA GLU A 365 -29.81 10.79 40.61
C GLU A 365 -30.44 11.59 41.77
N GLU A 366 -30.56 11.01 42.95
CA GLU A 366 -31.05 11.67 44.16
C GLU A 366 -30.12 12.83 44.58
N GLN A 367 -28.79 12.69 44.46
CA GLN A 367 -27.85 13.79 44.69
C GLN A 367 -28.02 14.93 43.66
N ALA A 368 -28.22 14.58 42.39
CA ALA A 368 -28.50 15.57 41.35
C ALA A 368 -29.86 16.27 41.57
N GLU A 369 -30.88 15.53 41.99
CA GLU A 369 -32.21 16.05 42.31
C GLU A 369 -32.20 16.92 43.58
N ALA A 370 -31.44 16.56 44.60
CA ALA A 370 -31.23 17.38 45.79
C ALA A 370 -30.51 18.70 45.47
N LYS A 371 -29.50 18.68 44.57
CA LYS A 371 -28.83 19.90 44.10
C LYS A 371 -29.76 20.77 43.26
N THR A 372 -30.52 20.16 42.34
CA THR A 372 -31.44 20.89 41.46
C THR A 372 -32.66 21.43 42.20
N SER A 373 -33.22 20.71 43.17
CA SER A 373 -34.34 21.16 44.03
C SER A 373 -33.92 22.31 44.95
N LYS A 374 -32.73 22.25 45.57
CA LYS A 374 -32.16 23.38 46.34
C LYS A 374 -32.00 24.63 45.47
N ASN A 375 -31.50 24.46 44.24
CA ASN A 375 -31.35 25.57 43.30
C ASN A 375 -32.72 26.08 42.80
N ARG A 376 -33.68 25.19 42.57
CA ARG A 376 -35.07 25.53 42.20
C ARG A 376 -35.77 26.32 43.31
N ALA A 377 -35.62 25.91 44.57
CA ALA A 377 -36.17 26.60 45.73
C ALA A 377 -35.53 27.99 45.92
N LYS A 378 -34.20 28.11 45.74
CA LYS A 378 -33.52 29.44 45.71
C LYS A 378 -34.08 30.35 44.61
N ARG A 379 -34.31 29.81 43.41
CA ARG A 379 -34.90 30.55 42.28
C ARG A 379 -36.35 30.95 42.56
N GLN A 380 -37.17 30.07 43.13
CA GLN A 380 -38.55 30.38 43.52
C GLN A 380 -38.61 31.43 44.63
N LYS A 381 -37.79 31.33 45.67
CA LYS A 381 -37.69 32.34 46.73
C LYS A 381 -37.25 33.71 46.19
N LYS A 382 -36.35 33.73 45.19
CA LYS A 382 -35.98 34.97 44.46
C LYS A 382 -37.15 35.50 43.62
N LYS A 383 -37.91 34.62 42.95
CA LYS A 383 -39.09 34.98 42.15
C LYS A 383 -40.24 35.51 43.03
N GLU A 384 -40.46 34.92 44.19
CA GLU A 384 -41.45 35.38 45.18
C GLU A 384 -41.03 36.71 45.81
N ARG A 385 -39.74 36.90 46.14
CA ARG A 385 -39.22 38.22 46.58
C ARG A 385 -39.33 39.28 45.48
N ALA A 386 -39.15 38.92 44.22
CA ALA A 386 -39.34 39.84 43.10
C ALA A 386 -40.83 40.18 42.89
N LYS A 387 -41.74 39.21 43.03
CA LYS A 387 -43.19 39.46 42.99
C LYS A 387 -43.68 40.31 44.18
N GLY A 388 -43.14 40.08 45.37
CA GLY A 388 -43.43 40.88 46.57
C GLY A 388 -42.82 42.30 46.56
N LYS A 389 -41.94 42.61 45.59
CA LYS A 389 -41.41 43.96 45.36
C LYS A 389 -42.11 44.72 44.22
N GLY A 390 -43.12 44.11 43.58
CA GLY A 390 -43.84 44.66 42.44
C GLY A 390 -45.31 44.98 42.72
N THR A 391 -45.70 45.17 43.98
CA THR A 391 -47.09 45.54 44.35
C THR A 391 -47.09 46.65 45.40
N GLU A 392 -46.76 47.87 44.96
CA GLU A 392 -47.30 49.13 45.49
C GLU A 392 -47.43 50.13 44.33
N LYS A 393 -48.70 50.39 43.96
CA LYS A 393 -49.30 51.57 43.28
C LYS A 393 -48.90 51.90 41.83
N ASP A 394 -49.80 52.31 40.93
CA ASP A 394 -51.27 52.58 40.84
C ASP A 394 -51.55 52.71 39.32
N GLY A 395 -52.73 52.65 38.69
CA GLY A 395 -54.15 52.70 39.08
C GLY A 395 -55.00 53.07 37.83
N GLN A 396 -56.34 52.89 37.91
CA GLN A 396 -57.45 53.29 37.00
C GLN A 396 -57.73 52.41 35.74
N GLU A 397 -58.75 51.52 35.71
CA GLU A 397 -60.22 51.69 35.49
C GLU A 397 -60.57 52.10 34.03
N ASP A 398 -61.47 51.47 33.26
CA ASP A 398 -62.85 51.05 33.55
C ASP A 398 -63.36 49.88 32.64
N GLY A 399 -64.37 49.12 33.11
CA GLY A 399 -65.13 48.08 32.39
C GLY A 399 -66.38 48.64 31.64
N PRO A 400 -67.49 47.90 31.38
CA PRO A 400 -67.83 46.55 31.88
C PRO A 400 -68.65 45.61 30.92
N ALA A 401 -68.89 44.39 31.42
CA ALA A 401 -70.12 43.57 31.37
C ALA A 401 -70.67 42.95 30.06
N ALA A 402 -70.65 41.60 29.99
CA ALA A 402 -71.82 40.71 29.84
C ALA A 402 -71.36 39.23 29.77
N GLY A 403 -71.94 38.32 30.59
CA GLY A 403 -71.81 36.86 30.46
C GLY A 403 -72.79 36.28 29.39
N PRO A 404 -73.17 34.98 29.40
CA PRO A 404 -72.73 33.85 30.23
C PRO A 404 -72.58 32.49 29.46
N GLU A 405 -72.44 31.39 30.23
CA GLU A 405 -72.77 29.97 29.90
C GLU A 405 -71.82 29.14 29.00
N ALA A 406 -71.62 27.83 29.18
CA ALA A 406 -71.98 26.76 30.13
C ALA A 406 -71.09 25.54 29.72
N SER A 407 -70.78 24.46 30.45
CA SER A 407 -71.34 23.74 31.61
C SER A 407 -70.27 22.72 32.09
N ARG A 408 -69.92 22.67 33.40
CA ARG A 408 -70.33 21.67 34.45
C ARG A 408 -69.49 20.38 34.46
N GLU A 409 -69.10 19.73 35.57
CA GLU A 409 -69.62 19.58 36.96
C GLU A 409 -68.42 19.50 37.97
N HIS A 410 -68.39 20.22 39.11
CA HIS A 410 -68.87 19.93 40.49
C HIS A 410 -68.43 18.57 41.09
N GLY A 411 -67.97 18.42 42.34
CA GLY A 411 -67.75 19.28 43.53
C GLY A 411 -66.63 18.62 44.39
N ASP A 412 -66.27 18.96 45.61
CA ASP A 412 -66.71 19.90 46.65
C ASP A 412 -65.52 20.05 47.64
N VAL A 413 -65.45 21.13 48.40
CA VAL A 413 -64.32 21.50 49.29
C VAL A 413 -64.77 21.40 50.78
N PRO A 414 -64.07 21.95 51.78
CA PRO A 414 -62.84 21.55 52.50
C PRO A 414 -63.07 21.30 54.01
N LEU A 415 -62.11 20.75 54.78
CA LEU A 415 -61.86 21.26 56.14
C LEU A 415 -60.43 21.06 56.71
N LYS A 416 -59.79 22.22 56.80
CA LYS A 416 -58.71 22.75 57.65
C LYS A 416 -58.21 22.00 58.93
N LYS A 417 -56.87 22.13 59.07
CA LYS A 417 -56.05 22.50 60.26
C LYS A 417 -55.75 21.41 61.31
N ARG A 418 -54.45 21.16 61.57
CA ARG A 418 -53.64 21.81 62.63
C ARG A 418 -52.19 21.32 62.64
N ARG A 419 -51.29 22.26 62.95
CA ARG A 419 -49.83 22.14 63.15
C ARG A 419 -49.52 21.72 64.60
N LEU A 420 -48.42 20.98 64.79
CA LEU A 420 -47.32 21.18 65.76
C LEU A 420 -46.30 20.04 65.50
N VAL A 421 -45.01 20.20 65.19
CA VAL A 421 -43.86 20.98 65.73
C VAL A 421 -43.37 20.50 67.10
N ASN A 422 -42.28 19.72 67.10
CA ASN A 422 -41.01 19.87 67.85
C ASN A 422 -40.23 18.54 67.76
N GLY A 423 -38.90 18.48 67.76
CA GLY A 423 -37.87 19.49 67.91
C GLY A 423 -36.49 18.81 67.83
N LYS A 424 -35.48 19.54 67.37
CA LYS A 424 -34.07 19.31 67.66
C LYS A 424 -33.36 20.66 67.46
N GLU A 425 -32.74 21.12 68.53
CA GLU A 425 -32.06 22.41 68.67
C GLU A 425 -30.86 22.56 67.73
N LEU A 426 -30.70 23.78 67.21
CA LEU A 426 -29.49 24.27 66.57
C LEU A 426 -28.94 25.39 67.47
N VAL A 427 -27.80 25.13 68.10
CA VAL A 427 -27.05 26.10 68.88
C VAL A 427 -26.30 27.03 67.92
N PHE A 428 -26.63 28.32 67.95
CA PHE A 428 -25.91 29.39 67.25
C PHE A 428 -24.86 30.00 68.19
N ARG A 429 -23.59 29.98 67.75
CA ARG A 429 -22.46 30.67 68.40
C ARG A 429 -22.49 32.16 68.00
N ARG A 430 -22.21 33.05 68.96
CA ARG A 430 -22.15 34.51 68.79
C ARG A 430 -20.88 34.97 68.04
N PRO A 431 -20.90 36.19 67.45
CA PRO A 431 -19.88 36.69 66.53
C PRO A 431 -18.69 37.30 67.27
N GLY A 432 -17.47 37.02 66.80
CA GLY A 432 -16.24 37.71 67.21
C GLY A 432 -15.12 36.79 67.71
N GLU A 433 -14.48 36.06 66.81
CA GLU A 433 -13.11 35.56 66.99
C GLU A 433 -12.50 35.15 65.64
N GLY A 434 -11.42 35.82 65.25
CA GLY A 434 -10.38 35.33 64.33
C GLY A 434 -10.73 35.06 62.87
N SER A 435 -10.77 36.12 62.07
CA SER A 435 -10.47 36.06 60.63
C SER A 435 -8.96 35.91 60.43
N GLU A 436 -8.52 34.81 59.84
CA GLU A 436 -7.32 34.83 59.01
C GLU A 436 -7.78 34.63 57.57
N ASP A 437 -7.79 35.76 56.88
CA ASP A 437 -7.83 35.90 55.44
C ASP A 437 -6.67 35.12 54.82
N GLU A 438 -6.93 34.45 53.70
CA GLU A 438 -6.04 34.46 52.53
C GLU A 438 -6.83 33.90 51.34
N ASP A 439 -7.56 34.80 50.69
CA ASP A 439 -7.89 34.69 49.27
C ASP A 439 -6.61 34.99 48.47
N GLU A 440 -6.02 33.98 47.83
CA GLU A 440 -5.15 34.20 46.67
C GLU A 440 -5.83 33.64 45.42
N ASP A 441 -6.47 34.54 44.68
CA ASP A 441 -6.83 34.37 43.28
C ASP A 441 -5.57 34.58 42.42
N VAL A 442 -4.95 33.49 41.97
CA VAL A 442 -3.91 33.53 40.93
C VAL A 442 -4.17 32.43 39.90
N GLY A 443 -4.82 32.80 38.80
CA GLY A 443 -4.50 32.24 37.48
C GLY A 443 -3.51 33.18 36.77
N PRO A 444 -2.69 32.72 35.79
CA PRO A 444 -3.05 31.67 34.83
C PRO A 444 -1.91 30.71 34.35
N MET A 445 -2.36 29.71 33.58
CA MET A 445 -1.67 29.03 32.46
C MET A 445 -0.92 27.70 32.71
N PRO A 446 -0.90 26.83 31.67
CA PRO A 446 -0.95 25.38 31.81
C PRO A 446 0.46 24.78 31.82
N GLN A 447 0.66 23.81 32.71
CA GLN A 447 1.84 22.95 32.71
C GLN A 447 1.41 21.51 32.50
N ASP A 448 1.91 20.93 31.42
CA ASP A 448 1.91 19.50 31.15
C ASP A 448 2.66 18.80 32.30
N ALA A 449 1.89 18.22 33.22
CA ALA A 449 2.38 17.32 34.24
C ALA A 449 1.79 15.94 33.99
N TYR A 450 2.65 15.06 33.50
CA TYR A 450 2.54 13.62 33.48
C TYR A 450 2.39 13.13 34.92
N ASP A 451 1.15 12.94 35.36
CA ASP A 451 0.87 12.31 36.65
C ASP A 451 1.24 10.82 36.59
N ALA A 452 2.23 10.47 37.40
CA ALA A 452 2.63 9.13 37.71
C ALA A 452 1.45 8.35 38.33
N ILE A 453 1.24 7.16 37.81
CA ILE A 453 0.29 6.16 38.30
C ILE A 453 0.68 5.82 39.76
N PRO A 454 -0.23 5.91 40.75
CA PRO A 454 0.05 5.43 42.09
C PRO A 454 0.16 3.90 42.09
N ASP A 455 1.29 3.42 42.61
CA ASP A 455 1.68 2.02 42.74
C ASP A 455 0.59 1.20 43.44
N ALA A 456 0.11 0.16 42.76
CA ALA A 456 -0.79 -0.82 43.35
C ALA A 456 0.02 -1.77 44.27
N PRO A 457 -0.49 -2.15 45.46
CA PRO A 457 0.22 -3.07 46.34
C PRO A 457 0.39 -4.44 45.65
N PRO A 458 1.54 -5.11 45.82
CA PRO A 458 1.82 -6.38 45.16
C PRO A 458 0.84 -7.47 45.60
N VAL A 459 0.17 -8.08 44.64
CA VAL A 459 -0.67 -9.26 44.83
C VAL A 459 0.21 -10.43 45.28
N ALA A 460 -0.09 -11.00 46.44
CA ALA A 460 0.59 -12.17 46.96
C ALA A 460 0.43 -13.36 45.99
N ILE A 461 1.55 -13.83 45.45
CA ILE A 461 1.64 -15.05 44.66
C ILE A 461 1.54 -16.21 45.65
N VAL A 462 0.40 -16.89 45.68
CA VAL A 462 0.27 -18.18 46.36
C VAL A 462 1.02 -19.23 45.54
N ASP A 463 2.13 -19.71 46.09
CA ASP A 463 2.92 -20.80 45.52
C ASP A 463 2.06 -22.06 45.34
N ALA A 464 1.98 -22.54 44.10
CA ALA A 464 1.36 -23.81 43.78
C ALA A 464 2.18 -24.96 44.40
N ALA A 465 1.50 -25.84 45.15
CA ALA A 465 2.11 -27.02 45.75
C ALA A 465 2.79 -27.89 44.68
N LYS A 466 4.11 -27.97 44.76
CA LYS A 466 4.98 -28.79 43.93
C LYS A 466 4.83 -30.25 44.39
N ILE A 467 4.12 -31.07 43.62
CA ILE A 467 4.05 -32.52 43.87
C ILE A 467 5.39 -33.12 43.41
N THR A 468 6.21 -33.52 44.38
CA THR A 468 7.43 -34.30 44.14
C THR A 468 7.04 -35.77 44.09
N ILE A 469 7.26 -36.42 42.94
CA ILE A 469 7.17 -37.87 42.81
C ILE A 469 8.51 -38.43 43.29
N ILE A 470 8.47 -39.23 44.36
CA ILE A 470 9.61 -39.99 44.87
C ILE A 470 9.52 -41.37 44.21
N GLU A 471 10.50 -41.71 43.37
CA GLU A 471 10.75 -43.09 42.94
C GLU A 471 11.58 -43.76 44.04
N GLU A 472 10.97 -44.68 44.79
CA GLU A 472 11.68 -45.69 45.59
C GLU A 472 11.71 -46.99 44.77
N ASP A 473 12.86 -47.68 44.87
CA ASP A 473 13.42 -48.74 44.01
C ASP A 473 12.47 -49.83 43.46
#